data_AF-A0A955RSB0-F1
#
_entry.id   AF-A0A955RSB0-F1
#
_cell.length_a   1.000
_cell.length_b   1.000
_cell.length_c   1.000
_cell.angle_alpha   90.00
_cell.angle_beta   90.00
_cell.angle_gamma   90.00
#
_symmetry.space_group_name_H-M   'P 1'
#
loop_
_entity.id
_entity.type
_entity.pdbx_description
1 polymer ?
#
loop_
_entity_poly.entity_id
_entity_poly.type
_entity_poly.pdbx_seq_one_letter_code
_entity_poly.pdbx_strand_id
1 'polypeptide(L)' 'MSTNEQDSKEKKSFEFVGSTIEEAIKKALEELQVKRDDIIVKVVSEEKKGLFGMEGANPAKIKVTMK' A
#
# COMPACT_ATOMS: atom_id res chain seq x y z
N MET A 1 7.13 -39.24 6.24
CA MET A 1 5.83 -38.54 6.36
C MET A 1 6.03 -37.39 7.32
N SER A 2 6.40 -36.22 6.78
CA SER A 2 6.52 -34.99 7.56
C SER A 2 6.28 -33.82 6.61
N THR A 3 5.02 -33.56 6.31
CA THR A 3 4.60 -32.26 5.80
C THR A 3 4.71 -31.30 6.96
N ASN A 4 5.79 -30.53 6.98
CA ASN A 4 6.01 -29.49 7.96
C ASN A 4 5.03 -28.36 7.64
N GLU A 5 3.90 -28.38 8.33
CA GLU A 5 2.84 -27.40 8.30
C GLU A 5 3.34 -26.12 8.99
N GLN A 6 4.17 -25.36 8.30
CA GLN A 6 4.54 -23.99 8.65
C GLN A 6 3.98 -23.03 7.60
N ASP A 7 2.70 -23.16 7.27
CA ASP A 7 1.94 -22.06 6.66
C ASP A 7 1.49 -21.14 7.79
N SER A 8 2.46 -20.44 8.40
CA SER A 8 2.22 -19.51 9.50
C SER A 8 1.67 -18.20 8.95
N LYS A 9 0.48 -18.26 8.32
CA LYS A 9 -0.45 -17.14 8.08
C LYS A 9 0.27 -15.83 7.74
N GLU A 10 1.13 -15.85 6.71
CA GLU A 10 1.70 -14.63 6.17
C GLU A 10 0.54 -13.82 5.58
N LYS A 11 0.02 -12.87 6.36
CA LYS A 11 -0.88 -11.86 5.82
C LYS A 11 -0.10 -11.11 4.76
N LYS A 12 -0.29 -11.47 3.49
CA LYS A 12 0.36 -10.82 2.35
C LYS A 12 0.02 -9.34 2.40
N SER A 13 1.03 -8.55 2.74
CA SER A 13 0.93 -7.10 2.81
C SER A 13 1.91 -6.49 1.83
N PHE A 14 1.43 -5.58 1.00
CA PHE A 14 2.15 -4.94 -0.08
C PHE A 14 2.30 -3.45 0.22
N GLU A 15 3.44 -2.87 -0.10
CA GLU A 15 3.70 -1.44 0.10
C GLU A 15 3.71 -0.73 -1.24
N PHE A 16 2.93 0.35 -1.34
CA PHE A 16 2.81 1.14 -2.56
C PHE A 16 3.17 2.59 -2.29
N VAL A 17 3.86 3.19 -3.25
CA VAL A 17 4.29 4.58 -3.21
C VAL A 17 3.67 5.30 -4.41
N GLY A 18 3.12 6.49 -4.16
CA GLY A 18 2.48 7.31 -5.17
C GLY A 18 2.68 8.79 -4.91
N SER A 19 2.36 9.64 -5.89
CA SER A 19 2.43 11.09 -5.70
C SER A 19 1.44 11.59 -4.64
N THR A 20 0.36 10.84 -4.44
CA THR A 20 -0.70 11.07 -3.44
C THR A 20 -1.20 9.73 -2.89
N ILE A 21 -1.89 9.74 -1.74
CA ILE A 21 -2.53 8.55 -1.16
C ILE A 21 -3.46 7.92 -2.19
N GLU A 22 -4.26 8.73 -2.88
CA GLU A 22 -5.20 8.26 -3.90
C GLU A 22 -4.50 7.55 -5.06
N GLU A 23 -3.40 8.11 -5.57
CA GLU A 23 -2.59 7.45 -6.60
C GLU A 23 -2.03 6.11 -6.11
N ALA A 24 -1.49 6.08 -4.89
CA ALA A 24 -0.91 4.86 -4.34
C ALA A 24 -1.98 3.77 -4.16
N ILE A 25 -3.18 4.14 -3.71
CA ILE A 25 -4.32 3.23 -3.56
C ILE A 25 -4.73 2.70 -4.93
N LYS A 26 -4.89 3.59 -5.91
CA LYS A 26 -5.34 3.21 -7.25
C LYS A 26 -4.35 2.24 -7.90
N LYS A 27 -3.05 2.54 -7.81
CA LYS A 27 -1.98 1.63 -8.24
C LYS A 27 -2.07 0.27 -7.58
N ALA A 28 -2.31 0.23 -6.27
CA ALA A 28 -2.42 -1.02 -5.53
C ALA A 28 -3.64 -1.85 -5.97
N LEU A 29 -4.78 -1.20 -6.19
CA LEU A 29 -6.01 -1.85 -6.66
C LEU A 29 -5.83 -2.40 -8.08
N GLU A 30 -5.16 -1.67 -8.96
CA GLU A 30 -4.90 -2.08 -10.34
C GLU A 30 -3.86 -3.21 -10.43
N GLU A 31 -2.74 -3.11 -9.71
CA GLU A 31 -1.69 -4.16 -9.64
C GLU A 31 -2.21 -5.47 -9.04
N LEU A 32 -2.98 -5.38 -7.95
CA LEU A 32 -3.51 -6.56 -7.28
C LEU A 32 -4.83 -7.05 -7.89
N GLN A 33 -5.44 -6.27 -8.80
CA GLN A 33 -6.77 -6.51 -9.38
C GLN A 33 -7.86 -6.81 -8.33
N VAL A 34 -7.74 -6.19 -7.16
CA VAL A 34 -8.69 -6.33 -6.04
C VAL A 34 -9.46 -5.05 -5.82
N LYS A 35 -10.55 -5.14 -5.08
CA LYS A 35 -11.31 -3.96 -4.65
C LYS A 35 -10.80 -3.47 -3.30
N ARG A 36 -11.01 -2.18 -3.02
CA ARG A 36 -10.68 -1.57 -1.72
C ARG A 36 -11.37 -2.23 -0.52
N ASP A 37 -12.42 -3.00 -0.78
CA ASP A 37 -13.19 -3.68 0.26
C ASP A 37 -12.52 -5.00 0.71
N ASP A 38 -11.87 -5.69 -0.24
CA ASP A 38 -11.12 -6.93 -0.04
C ASP A 38 -9.72 -6.70 0.55
N ILE A 39 -9.30 -5.45 0.66
CA ILE A 39 -8.01 -5.07 1.22
C ILE A 39 -8.13 -4.04 2.34
N ILE A 40 -7.13 -4.00 3.19
CA ILE A 40 -6.96 -3.00 4.24
C ILE A 40 -5.85 -2.06 3.78
N VAL A 41 -6.22 -0.81 3.50
CA VAL A 41 -5.27 0.26 3.19
C VAL A 41 -4.87 0.95 4.50
N LYS A 42 -3.57 1.01 4.77
CA LYS A 42 -2.98 1.75 5.88
C LYS A 42 -2.01 2.79 5.35
N VAL A 43 -2.23 4.05 5.68
CA VAL A 43 -1.30 5.12 5.31
C VAL A 43 -0.08 5.04 6.21
N VAL A 44 1.10 4.85 5.60
CA VAL A 44 2.39 4.81 6.29
C VAL A 44 3.03 6.20 6.29
N SER A 45 2.87 6.95 5.21
CA SER A 45 3.29 8.34 5.11
C SER A 45 2.34 9.11 4.20
N GLU A 46 1.84 10.23 4.70
CA GLU A 46 1.01 11.16 3.94
C GLU A 46 1.89 11.97 3.00
N GLU A 47 1.45 12.22 1.76
CA GLU A 47 2.15 13.14 0.88
C GLU A 47 2.21 14.53 1.51
N LYS A 48 3.40 15.12 1.52
CA LYS A 48 3.53 16.55 1.74
C LYS A 48 3.59 17.22 0.39
N LYS A 49 2.48 17.84 0.00
CA LYS A 49 2.48 18.84 -1.07
C LYS A 49 3.28 20.04 -0.53
N GLY A 50 4.47 20.25 -1.09
CA GLY A 50 5.24 21.47 -0.85
C GLY A 50 4.36 22.66 -1.22
N LEU A 51 3.88 23.39 -0.22
CA LEU A 51 3.13 24.61 -0.42
C LEU A 51 4.14 25.74 -0.63
N PHE A 52 3.94 26.56 -1.66
CA PHE A 52 4.84 27.66 -2.09
C PHE A 52 6.15 27.25 -2.78
N GLY A 53 6.06 26.66 -3.98
CA GLY A 53 7.16 26.68 -4.96
C GLY A 53 8.45 25.94 -4.56
N MET A 54 8.42 25.14 -3.49
CA MET A 54 9.57 24.36 -3.04
C MET A 54 9.56 22.95 -3.66
N GLU A 55 10.67 22.62 -4.32
CA GLU A 55 11.03 21.29 -4.80
C GLU A 55 11.16 20.32 -3.61
N GLY A 56 10.04 19.75 -3.19
CA GLY A 56 10.01 18.91 -1.99
C GLY A 56 8.71 18.12 -1.87
N ALA A 57 8.21 17.58 -2.98
CA ALA A 57 7.10 16.63 -2.93
C ALA A 57 7.60 15.34 -2.28
N ASN A 58 7.16 15.08 -1.04
CA ASN A 58 7.37 13.77 -0.44
C ASN A 58 6.25 12.86 -0.92
N PRO A 59 6.58 11.73 -1.57
CA PRO A 59 5.57 10.82 -2.09
C PRO A 59 4.81 10.17 -0.94
N ALA A 60 3.53 9.89 -1.19
CA ALA A 60 2.68 9.13 -0.29
C ALA A 60 3.15 7.68 -0.25
N LYS A 61 3.14 7.07 0.93
CA LYS A 61 3.36 5.64 1.11
C LYS A 61 2.17 5.01 1.82
N ILE A 62 1.65 3.94 1.24
CA ILE A 62 0.58 3.13 1.83
C ILE A 62 1.04 1.68 1.97
N LYS A 63 0.43 0.98 2.90
CA LYS A 63 0.54 -0.45 3.11
C LYS A 63 -0.82 -1.09 2.93
N VAL A 64 -0.91 -2.00 2.00
CA VAL A 64 -2.11 -2.77 1.66
C VAL A 64 -1.99 -4.14 2.28
N THR A 65 -3.02 -4.63 2.94
CA THR A 65 -3.06 -6.00 3.49
C THR A 65 -4.29 -6.70 2.96
N MET A 66 -4.13 -7.89 2.38
CA MET A 66 -5.28 -8.68 1.96
C MET A 66 -6.07 -9.18 3.17
N LYS A 67 -7.40 -9.12 3.11
CA LYS A 67 -8.27 -9.69 4.15
C LYS A 67 -8.34 -11.21 4.07
#